data_AF-A0A7V3S050-F1
#
_entry.id   AF-A0A7V3S050-F1
#
_cell.length_a   1.000
_cell.length_b   1.000
_cell.length_c   1.000
_cell.angle_alpha   90.00
_cell.angle_beta   90.00
_cell.angle_gamma   90.00
#
_symmetry.space_group_name_H-M   'P 1'
#
loop_
_entity.id
_entity.type
_entity.pdbx_description
1 polymer ?
#
loop_
_entity_poly.entity_id
_entity_poly.type
_entity_poly.pdbx_seq_one_letter_code
_entity_poly.pdbx_strand_id
1 'polypeptide(L)'
;MNRLLTLSGTKLAEMIRKREVSSVEVVEAHIRQIEKVNPVINAMVKDRFEEARVEAKAADEKIKTTPVDQLPPFHGVPCTIKEAFALKGMPNVSGLPARRGIISQEDATGVARYKQAGAIPLGVTNTSELCMWYESSNKVYGRSNNAYNPRRIVGGSSGGEGAVISAGGSPFGLGADVGGSIRMPAFFNGVFGHKPTGGLVPNTGQYPYVTEEAARFLCTGPLARKAEDLWPLLKILAGPDGKDPGCVKFELKDPATVKISELEVVSVEDNGSQPVSRDLREAQKKVAAYLAGKGARVRTAR
;
A
#
# COMPACT_ATOMS: atom_id res chain seq x y z
N MET A 1 7.38 0.68 -23.25
CA MET A 1 6.93 0.40 -21.87
C MET A 1 5.41 0.54 -21.84
N ASN A 2 4.67 -0.45 -21.32
CA ASN A 2 3.20 -0.38 -21.29
C ASN A 2 2.76 0.78 -20.38
N ARG A 3 2.04 1.77 -20.93
CA ARG A 3 1.61 2.98 -20.21
C ARG A 3 0.80 2.64 -18.95
N LEU A 4 0.00 1.57 -18.98
CA LEU A 4 -0.87 1.16 -17.87
C LEU A 4 -0.09 0.89 -16.57
N LEU A 5 1.17 0.49 -16.66
CA LEU A 5 2.03 0.18 -15.51
C LEU A 5 2.53 1.43 -14.77
N THR A 6 2.32 2.63 -15.33
CA THR A 6 2.88 3.89 -14.81
C THR A 6 1.82 4.84 -14.26
N LEU A 7 0.54 4.53 -14.49
CA LEU A 7 -0.59 5.34 -14.06
C LEU A 7 -0.92 5.11 -12.58
N SER A 8 -1.62 6.06 -11.98
CA SER A 8 -2.24 5.89 -10.66
C SER A 8 -3.43 4.94 -10.73
N GLY A 9 -3.78 4.34 -9.59
CA GLY A 9 -4.99 3.54 -9.46
C GLY A 9 -6.24 4.36 -9.75
N THR A 10 -6.27 5.61 -9.28
CA THR A 10 -7.36 6.56 -9.54
C THR A 10 -7.51 6.85 -11.04
N LYS A 11 -6.39 7.04 -11.75
CA LYS A 11 -6.44 7.25 -13.21
C LYS A 11 -6.88 6.00 -13.96
N LEU A 12 -6.42 4.82 -13.53
CA LEU A 12 -6.87 3.55 -14.12
C LEU A 12 -8.38 3.35 -13.91
N ALA A 13 -8.90 3.62 -12.71
CA ALA A 13 -10.34 3.57 -12.42
C ALA A 13 -11.13 4.52 -13.32
N GLU A 14 -10.64 5.74 -13.54
CA GLU A 14 -11.26 6.71 -14.45
C GLU A 14 -11.30 6.20 -15.89
N MET A 15 -10.19 5.66 -16.39
CA MET A 15 -10.10 5.16 -17.77
C MET A 15 -10.99 3.93 -17.99
N ILE A 16 -11.04 3.00 -17.02
CA ILE A 16 -11.97 1.86 -17.05
C ILE A 16 -13.41 2.36 -17.09
N ARG A 17 -13.76 3.30 -16.21
CA ARG A 17 -15.10 3.89 -16.12
C ARG A 17 -15.53 4.58 -17.42
N LYS A 18 -14.59 5.22 -18.11
CA LYS A 18 -14.79 5.83 -19.44
C LYS A 18 -14.73 4.84 -20.60
N ARG A 19 -14.47 3.56 -20.31
CA ARG A 19 -14.28 2.49 -21.30
C ARG A 19 -13.16 2.79 -22.30
N GLU A 20 -12.17 3.58 -21.88
CA GLU A 20 -10.95 3.85 -22.65
C GLU A 20 -10.02 2.63 -22.64
N VAL A 21 -10.12 1.82 -21.59
CA VAL A 21 -9.48 0.50 -21.42
C VAL A 21 -10.44 -0.40 -20.66
N SER A 22 -10.30 -1.72 -20.82
CA SER A 22 -11.01 -2.70 -20.00
C SER A 22 -10.26 -3.03 -18.69
N SER A 23 -10.97 -3.50 -17.69
CA SER A 23 -10.39 -4.05 -16.46
C SER A 23 -9.49 -5.25 -16.78
N VAL A 24 -9.90 -6.11 -17.70
CA VAL A 24 -9.08 -7.25 -18.15
C VAL A 24 -7.74 -6.78 -18.73
N GLU A 25 -7.72 -5.76 -19.59
CA GLU A 25 -6.47 -5.20 -20.13
C GLU A 25 -5.55 -4.65 -19.04
N VAL A 26 -6.12 -3.94 -18.06
CA VAL A 26 -5.36 -3.37 -16.95
C VAL A 26 -4.80 -4.46 -16.03
N VAL A 27 -5.62 -5.42 -15.63
CA VAL A 27 -5.21 -6.54 -14.76
C VAL A 27 -4.15 -7.40 -15.45
N GLU A 28 -4.37 -7.77 -16.70
CA GLU A 28 -3.43 -8.60 -17.47
C GLU A 28 -2.08 -7.88 -17.69
N ALA A 29 -2.08 -6.56 -17.89
CA ALA A 29 -0.84 -5.79 -17.98
C ALA A 29 0.00 -5.90 -16.70
N HIS A 30 -0.64 -5.79 -15.53
CA HIS A 30 0.03 -5.87 -14.23
C HIS A 30 0.47 -7.30 -13.90
N ILE A 31 -0.34 -8.31 -14.22
CA ILE A 31 0.02 -9.72 -14.08
C ILE A 31 1.30 -10.04 -14.88
N ARG A 32 1.34 -9.70 -16.18
CA ARG A 32 2.53 -9.91 -17.02
C ARG A 32 3.76 -9.21 -16.47
N GLN A 33 3.58 -8.02 -15.89
CA GLN A 33 4.68 -7.31 -15.27
C GLN A 33 5.18 -8.03 -14.02
N ILE A 34 4.28 -8.55 -13.16
CA ILE A 34 4.66 -9.36 -12.00
C ILE A 34 5.40 -10.63 -12.45
N GLU A 35 4.85 -11.39 -13.40
CA GLU A 35 5.49 -12.62 -13.92
C GLU A 35 6.91 -12.35 -14.43
N LYS A 36 7.12 -11.20 -15.09
CA LYS A 36 8.43 -10.77 -15.59
C LYS A 36 9.42 -10.42 -14.48
N VAL A 37 9.00 -9.68 -13.45
CA VAL A 37 9.93 -9.09 -12.46
C VAL A 37 10.09 -9.94 -11.20
N ASN A 38 9.05 -10.67 -10.81
CA ASN A 38 9.00 -11.40 -9.55
C ASN A 38 10.09 -12.48 -9.39
N PRO A 39 10.55 -13.18 -10.45
CA PRO A 39 11.68 -14.10 -10.34
C PRO A 39 12.97 -13.45 -9.80
N VAL A 40 13.13 -12.13 -9.97
CA VAL A 40 14.30 -11.37 -9.50
C VAL A 40 14.03 -10.72 -8.14
N ILE A 41 12.85 -10.14 -7.95
CA ILE A 41 12.54 -9.34 -6.76
C ILE A 41 11.85 -10.12 -5.64
N ASN A 42 11.31 -11.31 -5.90
CA ASN A 42 10.63 -12.16 -4.92
C ASN A 42 9.66 -11.36 -4.01
N ALA A 43 8.81 -10.53 -4.61
CA ALA A 43 7.94 -9.60 -3.91
C ALA A 43 6.54 -10.18 -3.71
N MET A 44 5.98 -10.85 -4.71
CA MET A 44 4.73 -11.62 -4.65
C MET A 44 5.06 -13.06 -4.21
N VAL A 45 4.51 -13.50 -3.07
CA VAL A 45 4.81 -14.85 -2.52
C VAL A 45 3.74 -15.88 -2.87
N LYS A 46 2.51 -15.41 -3.16
CA LYS A 46 1.44 -16.23 -3.70
C LYS A 46 0.49 -15.34 -4.50
N ASP A 47 0.30 -15.69 -5.77
CA ASP A 47 -0.66 -15.04 -6.66
C ASP A 47 -2.06 -15.68 -6.57
N ARG A 48 -3.03 -14.96 -7.13
CA ARG A 48 -4.42 -15.40 -7.40
C ARG A 48 -4.86 -14.92 -8.79
N PHE A 49 -3.98 -15.07 -9.78
CA PHE A 49 -4.16 -14.44 -11.09
C PHE A 49 -5.38 -14.95 -11.84
N GLU A 50 -5.73 -16.23 -11.70
CA GLU A 50 -6.93 -16.78 -12.33
C GLU A 50 -8.20 -16.15 -11.76
N GLU A 51 -8.30 -16.04 -10.44
CA GLU A 51 -9.43 -15.37 -9.78
C GLU A 51 -9.46 -13.87 -10.14
N ALA A 52 -8.31 -13.21 -10.20
CA ALA A 52 -8.22 -11.81 -10.61
C ALA A 52 -8.70 -11.59 -12.05
N ARG A 53 -8.41 -12.52 -12.98
CA ARG A 53 -8.91 -12.48 -14.36
C ARG A 53 -10.42 -12.65 -14.43
N VAL A 54 -10.99 -13.53 -13.60
CA VAL A 54 -12.45 -13.71 -13.49
C VAL A 54 -13.11 -12.44 -12.93
N GLU A 55 -12.55 -11.85 -11.87
CA GLU A 55 -13.03 -10.60 -11.27
C GLU A 55 -12.95 -9.42 -12.25
N ALA A 56 -11.89 -9.35 -13.06
CA ALA A 56 -11.73 -8.34 -14.09
C ALA A 56 -12.80 -8.44 -15.18
N LYS A 57 -13.06 -9.66 -15.68
CA LYS A 57 -14.17 -9.91 -16.63
C LYS A 57 -15.52 -9.51 -16.03
N ALA A 58 -15.76 -9.85 -14.76
CA ALA A 58 -16.99 -9.47 -14.09
C ALA A 58 -17.12 -7.93 -13.94
N ALA A 59 -16.02 -7.23 -13.69
CA ALA A 59 -16.00 -5.76 -13.67
C ALA A 59 -16.35 -5.16 -15.05
N ASP A 60 -15.83 -5.74 -16.14
CA ASP A 60 -16.13 -5.34 -17.52
C ASP A 60 -17.55 -5.69 -17.97
N GLU A 61 -18.19 -6.71 -17.41
CA GLU A 61 -19.62 -6.96 -17.65
C GLU A 61 -20.48 -6.00 -16.83
N LYS A 62 -20.13 -5.75 -15.57
CA LYS A 62 -20.89 -4.86 -14.68
C LYS A 62 -20.99 -3.43 -15.21
N ILE A 63 -19.93 -2.91 -15.84
CA ILE A 63 -19.92 -1.55 -16.40
C ILE A 63 -20.92 -1.37 -17.56
N LYS A 64 -21.38 -2.46 -18.20
CA LYS A 64 -22.33 -2.40 -19.31
C LYS A 64 -23.75 -2.09 -18.82
N THR A 65 -24.09 -2.53 -17.62
CA THR A 65 -25.45 -2.48 -17.06
C THR A 65 -25.59 -1.54 -15.86
N THR A 66 -24.47 -1.09 -15.28
CA THR A 66 -24.47 -0.23 -14.09
C THR A 66 -24.22 1.24 -14.48
N PRO A 67 -25.05 2.19 -14.02
CA PRO A 67 -24.78 3.61 -14.16
C PRO A 67 -23.41 4.00 -13.59
N VAL A 68 -22.75 4.94 -14.27
CA VAL A 68 -21.36 5.33 -14.00
C VAL A 68 -21.16 5.85 -12.57
N ASP A 69 -22.14 6.56 -12.02
CA ASP A 69 -22.18 7.12 -10.66
C ASP A 69 -22.37 6.06 -9.56
N GLN A 70 -22.83 4.86 -9.92
CA GLN A 70 -23.05 3.73 -9.01
C GLN A 70 -21.87 2.74 -8.98
N LEU A 71 -20.89 2.91 -9.87
CA LEU A 71 -19.69 2.06 -9.88
C LEU A 71 -18.75 2.45 -8.74
N PRO A 72 -18.15 1.45 -8.04
CA PRO A 72 -17.29 1.71 -6.90
C PRO A 72 -16.02 2.46 -7.32
N PRO A 73 -15.34 3.18 -6.40
CA PRO A 73 -14.33 4.18 -6.76
C PRO A 73 -13.10 3.61 -7.49
N PHE A 74 -12.69 2.38 -7.18
CA PHE A 74 -11.57 1.67 -7.81
C PHE A 74 -12.04 0.47 -8.65
N HIS A 75 -13.23 0.57 -9.25
CA HIS A 75 -13.84 -0.48 -10.08
C HIS A 75 -12.87 -1.07 -11.11
N GLY A 76 -12.54 -2.35 -10.95
CA GLY A 76 -11.73 -3.11 -11.89
C GLY A 76 -10.23 -2.85 -11.81
N VAL A 77 -9.73 -2.13 -10.79
CA VAL A 77 -8.31 -1.78 -10.67
C VAL A 77 -7.55 -2.85 -9.87
N PRO A 78 -6.41 -3.36 -10.35
CA PRO A 78 -5.61 -4.33 -9.61
C PRO A 78 -4.95 -3.72 -8.37
N CYS A 79 -4.77 -4.51 -7.32
CA CYS A 79 -4.00 -4.16 -6.14
C CYS A 79 -3.24 -5.35 -5.55
N THR A 80 -2.34 -5.10 -4.60
CA THR A 80 -1.62 -6.13 -3.85
C THR A 80 -1.87 -6.02 -2.35
N ILE A 81 -1.79 -7.13 -1.64
CA ILE A 81 -2.06 -7.20 -0.20
C ILE A 81 -0.84 -7.76 0.52
N LYS A 82 -0.34 -7.09 1.56
CA LYS A 82 0.71 -7.65 2.41
C LYS A 82 0.21 -8.97 3.03
N GLU A 83 1.02 -10.02 2.99
CA GLU A 83 0.63 -11.37 3.43
C GLU A 83 0.22 -11.46 4.91
N ALA A 84 0.64 -10.49 5.73
CA ALA A 84 0.20 -10.33 7.11
C ALA A 84 -1.30 -10.03 7.28
N PHE A 85 -2.00 -9.63 6.21
CA PHE A 85 -3.45 -9.48 6.20
C PHE A 85 -4.11 -10.77 5.68
N ALA A 86 -5.16 -11.21 6.36
CA ALA A 86 -6.00 -12.28 5.86
C ALA A 86 -6.64 -11.86 4.52
N LEU A 87 -6.40 -12.65 3.47
CA LEU A 87 -7.06 -12.57 2.18
C LEU A 87 -7.61 -13.96 1.91
N LYS A 88 -8.93 -14.10 1.80
CA LYS A 88 -9.60 -15.41 1.70
C LYS A 88 -8.98 -16.27 0.61
N GLY A 89 -8.64 -17.52 0.97
CA GLY A 89 -7.99 -18.49 0.09
C GLY A 89 -6.47 -18.34 -0.04
N MET A 90 -5.87 -17.32 0.58
CA MET A 90 -4.44 -17.03 0.51
C MET A 90 -3.72 -17.34 1.84
N PRO A 91 -2.38 -17.54 1.80
CA PRO A 91 -1.57 -17.72 3.01
C PRO A 91 -1.62 -16.51 3.95
N ASN A 92 -1.55 -16.79 5.26
CA ASN A 92 -1.39 -15.77 6.33
C ASN A 92 -0.48 -16.30 7.47
N VAL A 93 0.75 -16.58 7.06
CA VAL A 93 1.88 -17.20 7.75
C VAL A 93 2.79 -16.17 8.40
N SER A 94 2.89 -14.96 7.82
CA SER A 94 3.78 -13.86 8.24
C SER A 94 5.24 -14.29 8.36
N GLY A 95 5.68 -15.12 7.41
CA GLY A 95 7.06 -15.60 7.35
C GLY A 95 7.47 -16.58 8.46
N LEU A 96 6.55 -17.01 9.33
CA LEU A 96 6.84 -17.93 10.43
C LEU A 96 6.72 -19.40 9.97
N PRO A 97 7.81 -20.21 10.00
CA PRO A 97 7.77 -21.60 9.51
C PRO A 97 6.71 -22.50 10.16
N ALA A 98 6.42 -22.29 11.45
CA ALA A 98 5.42 -23.05 12.19
C ALA A 98 3.97 -22.83 11.69
N ARG A 99 3.72 -21.78 10.90
CA ARG A 99 2.41 -21.46 10.33
C ARG A 99 2.29 -21.85 8.86
N ARG A 100 3.27 -22.54 8.28
CA ARG A 100 3.18 -23.02 6.89
C ARG A 100 1.91 -23.84 6.72
N GLY A 101 1.17 -23.58 5.64
CA GLY A 101 -0.11 -24.25 5.36
C GLY A 101 -1.35 -23.56 5.93
N ILE A 102 -1.21 -22.52 6.76
CA ILE A 102 -2.35 -21.70 7.18
C ILE A 102 -2.90 -20.90 6.00
N ILE A 103 -4.18 -21.11 5.69
CA ILE A 103 -4.93 -20.42 4.65
C ILE A 103 -6.08 -19.64 5.30
N SER A 104 -6.19 -18.36 4.96
CA SER A 104 -7.25 -17.48 5.47
C SER A 104 -8.62 -17.90 4.95
N GLN A 105 -9.59 -17.99 5.86
CA GLN A 105 -10.97 -18.37 5.55
C GLN A 105 -11.86 -17.15 5.22
N GLU A 106 -11.44 -15.97 5.66
CA GLU A 106 -12.12 -14.70 5.45
C GLU A 106 -11.11 -13.58 5.13
N ASP A 107 -11.63 -12.46 4.64
CA ASP A 107 -10.84 -11.27 4.39
C ASP A 107 -10.69 -10.44 5.67
N ALA A 108 -9.50 -9.89 5.88
CA ALA A 108 -9.27 -8.80 6.82
C ALA A 108 -10.12 -7.59 6.44
N THR A 109 -10.48 -6.75 7.40
CA THR A 109 -11.38 -5.62 7.16
C THR A 109 -10.86 -4.68 6.07
N GLY A 110 -9.56 -4.36 6.07
CA GLY A 110 -8.96 -3.53 5.02
C GLY A 110 -9.02 -4.16 3.62
N VAL A 111 -8.84 -5.48 3.54
CA VAL A 111 -8.94 -6.25 2.29
C VAL A 111 -10.37 -6.25 1.77
N ALA A 112 -11.35 -6.51 2.65
CA ALA A 112 -12.77 -6.47 2.31
C ALA A 112 -13.18 -5.07 1.81
N ARG A 113 -12.71 -4.00 2.44
CA ARG A 113 -12.97 -2.61 2.02
C ARG A 113 -12.40 -2.29 0.63
N TYR A 114 -11.19 -2.75 0.33
CA TYR A 114 -10.62 -2.63 -1.02
C TYR A 114 -11.45 -3.38 -2.07
N LYS A 115 -11.85 -4.64 -1.79
CA LYS A 115 -12.71 -5.41 -2.69
C LYS A 115 -14.07 -4.75 -2.89
N GLN A 116 -14.70 -4.24 -1.83
CA GLN A 116 -15.97 -3.49 -1.91
C GLN A 116 -15.83 -2.19 -2.71
N ALA A 117 -14.66 -1.54 -2.65
CA ALA A 117 -14.31 -0.41 -3.49
C ALA A 117 -14.00 -0.80 -4.95
N GLY A 118 -14.16 -2.07 -5.32
CA GLY A 118 -14.02 -2.58 -6.68
C GLY A 118 -12.58 -2.94 -7.08
N ALA A 119 -11.63 -2.84 -6.15
CA ALA A 119 -10.26 -3.24 -6.39
C ALA A 119 -10.13 -4.77 -6.45
N ILE A 120 -9.18 -5.25 -7.26
CA ILE A 120 -8.97 -6.67 -7.56
C ILE A 120 -7.60 -7.09 -7.00
N PRO A 121 -7.54 -7.79 -5.85
CA PRO A 121 -6.27 -8.29 -5.31
C PRO A 121 -5.61 -9.29 -6.27
N LEU A 122 -4.37 -9.05 -6.67
CA LEU A 122 -3.60 -9.94 -7.53
C LEU A 122 -2.92 -11.09 -6.77
N GLY A 123 -2.76 -10.93 -5.46
CA GLY A 123 -2.10 -11.90 -4.60
C GLY A 123 -1.62 -11.27 -3.30
N VAL A 124 -0.79 -12.02 -2.57
CA VAL A 124 -0.14 -11.55 -1.35
C VAL A 124 1.36 -11.34 -1.53
N THR A 125 1.86 -10.26 -0.96
CA THR A 125 3.28 -9.90 -1.02
C THR A 125 4.05 -10.30 0.23
N ASN A 126 5.35 -10.52 0.05
CA ASN A 126 6.27 -10.90 1.12
C ASN A 126 6.31 -9.88 2.26
N THR A 127 6.66 -10.38 3.44
CA THR A 127 6.79 -9.59 4.68
C THR A 127 8.01 -10.06 5.47
N SER A 128 8.49 -9.24 6.40
CA SER A 128 9.45 -9.70 7.42
C SER A 128 8.83 -10.81 8.28
N GLU A 129 9.65 -11.73 8.78
CA GLU A 129 9.21 -12.72 9.77
C GLU A 129 8.53 -12.00 10.96
N LEU A 130 7.30 -12.40 11.27
CA LEU A 130 6.42 -11.79 12.28
C LEU A 130 6.19 -10.29 12.12
N CYS A 131 6.45 -9.72 10.95
CA CYS A 131 6.45 -8.28 10.72
C CYS A 131 7.47 -7.49 11.57
N MET A 132 8.45 -8.13 12.21
CA MET A 132 9.33 -7.57 13.25
C MET A 132 10.76 -7.29 12.77
N TRP A 133 10.92 -6.81 11.53
CA TRP A 133 12.23 -6.41 11.03
C TRP A 133 12.14 -5.34 9.93
N TYR A 134 13.18 -4.52 9.81
CA TYR A 134 13.26 -3.44 8.81
C TYR A 134 13.60 -3.94 7.39
N GLU A 135 13.74 -5.26 7.17
CA GLU A 135 13.92 -5.87 5.85
C GLU A 135 12.97 -7.05 5.69
N SER A 136 12.34 -7.17 4.51
CA SER A 136 11.35 -8.21 4.21
C SER A 136 12.03 -9.51 3.80
N SER A 137 12.55 -10.18 4.82
CA SER A 137 13.21 -11.49 4.75
C SER A 137 12.60 -12.42 5.79
N ASN A 138 12.32 -13.67 5.39
CA ASN A 138 11.85 -14.70 6.30
C ASN A 138 12.22 -16.11 5.81
N LYS A 139 12.07 -17.11 6.69
CA LYS A 139 12.43 -18.50 6.40
C LYS A 139 11.39 -19.28 5.57
N VAL A 140 10.25 -18.69 5.24
CA VAL A 140 9.19 -19.33 4.46
C VAL A 140 9.32 -18.99 2.98
N TYR A 141 9.46 -17.71 2.67
CA TYR A 141 9.46 -17.17 1.31
C TYR A 141 10.82 -16.62 0.87
N GLY A 142 11.80 -16.55 1.79
CA GLY A 142 13.08 -15.90 1.53
C GLY A 142 12.98 -14.37 1.60
N ARG A 143 13.90 -13.70 0.90
CA ARG A 143 14.05 -12.23 0.91
C ARG A 143 13.49 -11.61 -0.37
N SER A 144 12.80 -10.48 -0.23
CA SER A 144 12.46 -9.62 -1.37
C SER A 144 13.62 -8.68 -1.73
N ASN A 145 13.83 -8.42 -3.02
CA ASN A 145 14.92 -7.57 -3.49
C ASN A 145 14.39 -6.31 -4.18
N ASN A 146 15.17 -5.22 -4.11
CA ASN A 146 14.73 -3.91 -4.61
C ASN A 146 14.71 -3.85 -6.15
N ALA A 147 13.64 -3.29 -6.71
CA ALA A 147 13.43 -3.19 -8.15
C ALA A 147 14.45 -2.27 -8.86
N TYR A 148 15.00 -1.26 -8.17
CA TYR A 148 16.07 -0.41 -8.71
C TYR A 148 17.43 -1.12 -8.69
N ASN A 149 17.66 -1.98 -7.70
CA ASN A 149 18.91 -2.72 -7.54
C ASN A 149 18.68 -3.98 -6.69
N PRO A 150 18.69 -5.20 -7.27
CA PRO A 150 18.42 -6.43 -6.54
C PRO A 150 19.39 -6.76 -5.41
N ARG A 151 20.51 -6.02 -5.28
CA ARG A 151 21.46 -6.16 -4.17
C ARG A 151 21.11 -5.28 -2.96
N ARG A 152 20.07 -4.45 -3.05
CA ARG A 152 19.63 -3.54 -1.99
C ARG A 152 18.36 -4.05 -1.30
N ILE A 153 18.21 -3.60 -0.06
CA ILE A 153 17.06 -3.90 0.80
C ILE A 153 15.77 -3.28 0.20
N VAL A 154 14.63 -3.89 0.46
CA VAL A 154 13.31 -3.34 0.13
C VAL A 154 12.67 -2.65 1.32
N GLY A 155 13.31 -2.71 2.49
CA GLY A 155 12.68 -2.27 3.72
C GLY A 155 11.72 -3.30 4.27
N GLY A 156 11.12 -2.99 5.40
CA GLY A 156 10.22 -3.91 6.06
C GLY A 156 9.39 -3.23 7.12
N SER A 157 8.28 -3.84 7.53
CA SER A 157 7.86 -5.19 7.11
C SER A 157 6.99 -5.28 5.86
N SER A 158 6.55 -4.18 5.26
CA SER A 158 5.75 -4.20 4.01
C SER A 158 6.64 -4.06 2.76
N GLY A 159 7.83 -4.68 2.74
CA GLY A 159 8.80 -4.53 1.65
C GLY A 159 8.38 -5.19 0.34
N GLY A 160 7.66 -6.32 0.40
CA GLY A 160 7.06 -6.94 -0.79
C GLY A 160 6.11 -5.97 -1.52
N GLU A 161 5.24 -5.27 -0.79
CA GLU A 161 4.37 -4.22 -1.32
C GLU A 161 5.20 -3.10 -1.98
N GLY A 162 6.18 -2.55 -1.27
CA GLY A 162 7.05 -1.50 -1.81
C GLY A 162 7.74 -1.92 -3.11
N ALA A 163 8.29 -3.14 -3.15
CA ALA A 163 9.02 -3.68 -4.30
C ALA A 163 8.11 -3.96 -5.51
N VAL A 164 6.95 -4.61 -5.31
CA VAL A 164 6.04 -4.95 -6.41
C VAL A 164 5.38 -3.68 -6.99
N ILE A 165 5.01 -2.72 -6.14
CA ILE A 165 4.50 -1.43 -6.59
C ILE A 165 5.61 -0.69 -7.33
N SER A 166 6.83 -0.61 -6.82
CA SER A 166 7.93 0.05 -7.54
C SER A 166 8.16 -0.54 -8.93
N ALA A 167 8.14 -1.87 -9.03
CA ALA A 167 8.41 -2.61 -10.25
C ALA A 167 7.31 -2.58 -11.33
N GLY A 168 6.18 -1.90 -11.11
CA GLY A 168 5.08 -1.92 -12.09
C GLY A 168 4.01 -2.99 -11.86
N GLY A 169 4.15 -3.81 -10.82
CA GLY A 169 3.29 -4.99 -10.61
C GLY A 169 1.92 -4.67 -10.02
N SER A 170 1.77 -3.52 -9.36
CA SER A 170 0.47 -2.97 -8.97
C SER A 170 0.53 -1.44 -8.89
N PRO A 171 -0.60 -0.73 -9.03
CA PRO A 171 -0.66 0.72 -8.82
C PRO A 171 -0.62 1.08 -7.33
N PHE A 172 -1.20 0.22 -6.48
CA PHE A 172 -1.25 0.38 -5.03
C PHE A 172 -1.42 -0.97 -4.31
N GLY A 173 -1.27 -0.94 -3.00
CA GLY A 173 -1.55 -2.08 -2.14
C GLY A 173 -1.76 -1.72 -0.68
N LEU A 174 -1.87 -2.75 0.16
CA LEU A 174 -2.21 -2.64 1.57
C LEU A 174 -1.04 -3.08 2.45
N GLY A 175 -0.60 -2.19 3.35
CA GLY A 175 0.46 -2.46 4.31
C GLY A 175 0.05 -2.14 5.75
N ALA A 176 0.94 -2.50 6.68
CA ALA A 176 0.80 -2.15 8.10
C ALA A 176 2.12 -1.55 8.63
N ASP A 177 2.01 -0.62 9.58
CA ASP A 177 3.13 0.15 10.14
C ASP A 177 2.98 0.33 11.65
N VAL A 178 4.01 -0.11 12.38
CA VAL A 178 4.22 0.18 13.81
C VAL A 178 5.38 1.16 13.98
N GLY A 179 6.57 0.75 13.51
CA GLY A 179 7.83 1.49 13.65
C GLY A 179 8.43 1.97 12.33
N GLY A 180 7.64 2.06 11.26
CA GLY A 180 8.11 2.42 9.92
C GLY A 180 7.71 1.43 8.82
N SER A 181 6.94 0.39 9.12
CA SER A 181 6.72 -0.73 8.19
C SER A 181 5.93 -0.42 6.91
N ILE A 182 5.36 0.78 6.76
CA ILE A 182 4.85 1.33 5.48
C ILE A 182 5.85 2.35 4.93
N ARG A 183 6.29 3.29 5.78
CA ARG A 183 7.11 4.43 5.38
C ARG A 183 8.52 4.04 4.91
N MET A 184 9.14 3.05 5.55
CA MET A 184 10.47 2.55 5.21
C MET A 184 10.45 1.81 3.86
N PRO A 185 9.55 0.83 3.61
CA PRO A 185 9.39 0.29 2.26
C PRO A 185 9.07 1.34 1.20
N ALA A 186 8.21 2.30 1.50
CA ALA A 186 7.90 3.38 0.55
C ALA A 186 9.16 4.17 0.17
N PHE A 187 9.96 4.56 1.17
CA PHE A 187 11.22 5.26 1.00
C PHE A 187 12.24 4.45 0.18
N PHE A 188 12.54 3.20 0.56
CA PHE A 188 13.57 2.40 -0.12
C PHE A 188 13.20 2.02 -1.55
N ASN A 189 11.91 1.88 -1.86
CA ASN A 189 11.43 1.48 -3.18
C ASN A 189 10.93 2.66 -4.02
N GLY A 190 11.10 3.91 -3.58
CA GLY A 190 10.72 5.10 -4.33
C GLY A 190 9.23 5.16 -4.68
N VAL A 191 8.38 4.74 -3.74
CA VAL A 191 6.91 4.82 -3.84
C VAL A 191 6.35 5.65 -2.68
N PHE A 192 5.06 5.92 -2.68
CA PHE A 192 4.39 6.65 -1.62
C PHE A 192 3.77 5.67 -0.63
N GLY A 193 3.79 6.00 0.66
CA GLY A 193 3.17 5.18 1.71
C GLY A 193 2.66 6.06 2.82
N HIS A 194 1.45 5.77 3.31
CA HIS A 194 0.82 6.54 4.36
C HIS A 194 0.54 5.68 5.59
N LYS A 195 1.19 6.03 6.72
CA LYS A 195 0.80 5.54 8.03
C LYS A 195 -0.21 6.52 8.63
N PRO A 196 -1.50 6.17 8.74
CA PRO A 196 -2.48 7.07 9.33
C PRO A 196 -2.30 7.25 10.84
N THR A 197 -3.16 8.09 11.41
CA THR A 197 -3.39 8.19 12.85
C THR A 197 -3.82 6.82 13.42
N GLY A 198 -3.28 6.45 14.59
CA GLY A 198 -3.67 5.23 15.28
C GLY A 198 -5.18 5.23 15.60
N GLY A 199 -5.83 4.09 15.39
CA GLY A 199 -7.28 3.93 15.56
C GLY A 199 -8.14 4.42 14.39
N LEU A 200 -7.56 5.02 13.33
CA LEU A 200 -8.35 5.47 12.16
C LEU A 200 -8.83 4.31 11.28
N VAL A 201 -8.00 3.28 11.12
CA VAL A 201 -8.26 2.09 10.30
C VAL A 201 -8.17 0.87 11.21
N PRO A 202 -9.16 -0.04 11.19
CA PRO A 202 -9.15 -1.24 12.01
C PRO A 202 -8.08 -2.22 11.53
N ASN A 203 -7.47 -2.92 12.48
CA ASN A 203 -6.43 -3.91 12.22
C ASN A 203 -6.98 -5.35 12.17
N THR A 204 -8.30 -5.52 12.23
CA THR A 204 -8.99 -6.81 12.19
C THR A 204 -8.51 -7.70 11.03
N GLY A 205 -8.19 -8.96 11.36
CA GLY A 205 -7.76 -9.98 10.39
C GLY A 205 -6.27 -9.92 10.04
N GLN A 206 -5.43 -9.31 10.89
CA GLN A 206 -3.97 -9.35 10.74
C GLN A 206 -3.32 -10.42 11.63
N TYR A 207 -2.17 -10.92 11.17
CA TYR A 207 -1.23 -11.70 11.96
C TYR A 207 0.19 -11.12 11.83
N PRO A 208 1.01 -11.08 12.91
CA PRO A 208 0.63 -11.36 14.29
C PRO A 208 -0.42 -10.39 14.82
N TYR A 209 -1.24 -10.87 15.75
CA TYR A 209 -2.18 -10.00 16.46
C TYR A 209 -1.41 -9.15 17.48
N VAL A 210 -1.71 -7.86 17.52
CA VAL A 210 -1.08 -6.92 18.47
C VAL A 210 -2.10 -6.58 19.54
N THR A 211 -1.75 -6.83 20.80
CA THR A 211 -2.59 -6.55 21.97
C THR A 211 -2.12 -5.30 22.70
N GLU A 212 -2.96 -4.83 23.62
CA GLU A 212 -2.61 -3.84 24.64
C GLU A 212 -2.06 -2.52 24.08
N GLU A 213 -1.10 -1.90 24.78
CA GLU A 213 -0.56 -0.58 24.46
C GLU A 213 0.10 -0.52 23.09
N ALA A 214 0.61 -1.66 22.60
CA ALA A 214 1.23 -1.75 21.28
C ALA A 214 0.21 -1.58 20.13
N ALA A 215 -1.07 -1.90 20.37
CA ALA A 215 -2.12 -1.86 19.36
C ALA A 215 -2.34 -0.44 18.80
N ARG A 216 -2.14 0.61 19.62
CA ARG A 216 -2.29 2.01 19.17
C ARG A 216 -1.23 2.44 18.15
N PHE A 217 -0.09 1.76 18.12
CA PHE A 217 0.99 2.06 17.18
C PHE A 217 0.80 1.33 15.85
N LEU A 218 0.16 0.16 15.85
CA LEU A 218 -0.16 -0.57 14.63
C LEU A 218 -1.22 0.19 13.82
N CYS A 219 -0.82 0.62 12.63
CA CYS A 219 -1.68 1.32 11.70
C CYS A 219 -1.70 0.58 10.36
N THR A 220 -2.90 0.27 9.87
CA THR A 220 -3.12 -0.18 8.50
C THR A 220 -3.17 1.02 7.55
N GLY A 221 -2.52 0.93 6.39
CA GLY A 221 -2.51 2.04 5.43
C GLY A 221 -2.03 1.67 4.03
N PRO A 222 -2.25 2.56 3.05
CA PRO A 222 -1.92 2.31 1.66
C PRO A 222 -0.44 2.54 1.36
N LEU A 223 0.07 1.76 0.41
CA LEU A 223 1.24 2.10 -0.41
C LEU A 223 0.76 2.30 -1.85
N ALA A 224 1.33 3.26 -2.58
CA ALA A 224 0.93 3.56 -3.96
C ALA A 224 2.08 4.14 -4.79
N ARG A 225 2.04 3.91 -6.11
CA ARG A 225 3.02 4.49 -7.05
C ARG A 225 2.91 6.02 -7.13
N LYS A 226 1.70 6.55 -7.00
CA LYS A 226 1.42 7.98 -7.14
C LYS A 226 0.79 8.50 -5.84
N ALA A 227 1.22 9.67 -5.40
CA ALA A 227 0.74 10.28 -4.15
C ALA A 227 -0.77 10.53 -4.15
N GLU A 228 -1.34 10.83 -5.33
CA GLU A 228 -2.77 11.11 -5.50
C GLU A 228 -3.68 9.93 -5.13
N ASP A 229 -3.16 8.69 -5.12
CA ASP A 229 -3.92 7.52 -4.69
C ASP A 229 -4.04 7.40 -3.16
N LEU A 230 -3.12 8.00 -2.38
CA LEU A 230 -3.05 7.78 -0.94
C LEU A 230 -4.34 8.20 -0.22
N TRP A 231 -4.89 9.35 -0.58
CA TRP A 231 -6.08 9.89 0.10
C TRP A 231 -7.37 9.13 -0.23
N PRO A 232 -7.72 8.88 -1.51
CA PRO A 232 -8.86 8.03 -1.85
C PRO A 232 -8.79 6.64 -1.21
N LEU A 233 -7.61 6.01 -1.18
CA LEU A 233 -7.41 4.70 -0.55
C LEU A 233 -7.60 4.77 0.97
N LEU A 234 -7.08 5.81 1.63
CA LEU A 234 -7.29 6.00 3.07
C LEU A 234 -8.79 6.18 3.40
N LYS A 235 -9.53 6.93 2.58
CA LYS A 235 -10.98 7.11 2.78
C LYS A 235 -11.74 5.79 2.72
N ILE A 236 -11.34 4.88 1.82
CA ILE A 236 -11.92 3.53 1.72
C ILE A 236 -11.62 2.71 2.98
N LEU A 237 -10.42 2.85 3.52
CA LEU A 237 -9.97 2.08 4.68
C LEU A 237 -10.48 2.61 6.02
N ALA A 238 -10.84 3.88 6.13
CA ALA A 238 -11.12 4.51 7.42
C ALA A 238 -12.45 4.09 8.07
N GLY A 239 -12.47 4.11 9.40
CA GLY A 239 -13.67 4.01 10.22
C GLY A 239 -13.87 2.66 10.91
N PRO A 240 -14.69 2.60 11.98
CA PRO A 240 -14.92 1.39 12.76
C PRO A 240 -15.50 0.24 11.95
N ASP A 241 -15.20 -1.00 12.36
CA ASP A 241 -15.78 -2.22 11.78
C ASP A 241 -16.62 -3.03 12.77
N GLY A 242 -16.73 -2.55 14.02
CA GLY A 242 -17.42 -3.24 15.10
C GLY A 242 -16.67 -4.47 15.66
N LYS A 243 -15.45 -4.75 15.19
CA LYS A 243 -14.62 -5.88 15.62
C LYS A 243 -13.34 -5.45 16.34
N ASP A 244 -12.66 -4.41 15.82
CA ASP A 244 -11.48 -3.83 16.44
C ASP A 244 -11.87 -2.73 17.43
N PRO A 245 -11.76 -2.96 18.76
CA PRO A 245 -12.14 -1.97 19.76
C PRO A 245 -11.19 -0.76 19.79
N GLY A 246 -10.00 -0.86 19.21
CA GLY A 246 -9.05 0.24 19.09
C GLY A 246 -9.38 1.19 17.93
N CYS A 247 -10.30 0.81 17.04
CA CYS A 247 -10.72 1.65 15.92
C CYS A 247 -11.89 2.56 16.33
N VAL A 248 -11.71 3.86 16.15
CA VAL A 248 -12.72 4.87 16.50
C VAL A 248 -13.08 5.73 15.29
N LYS A 249 -14.22 6.41 15.35
CA LYS A 249 -14.66 7.30 14.28
C LYS A 249 -13.88 8.61 14.34
N PHE A 250 -13.23 8.96 13.23
CA PHE A 250 -12.62 10.27 13.02
C PHE A 250 -13.38 11.04 11.94
N GLU A 251 -13.38 12.36 12.05
CA GLU A 251 -13.80 13.23 10.96
C GLU A 251 -12.65 13.41 9.96
N LEU A 252 -12.82 12.87 8.75
CA LEU A 252 -11.88 13.07 7.66
C LEU A 252 -12.22 14.36 6.89
N LYS A 253 -11.37 15.38 7.04
CA LYS A 253 -11.45 16.62 6.28
C LYS A 253 -10.90 16.45 4.86
N ASP A 254 -11.24 17.36 3.96
CA ASP A 254 -10.74 17.33 2.58
C ASP A 254 -9.36 18.00 2.47
N PRO A 255 -8.29 17.27 2.06
CA PRO A 255 -6.97 17.84 1.84
C PRO A 255 -6.95 18.99 0.82
N ALA A 256 -7.90 19.03 -0.13
CA ALA A 256 -8.00 20.13 -1.09
C ALA A 256 -8.30 21.49 -0.43
N THR A 257 -8.81 21.49 0.81
CA THR A 257 -9.06 22.71 1.58
C THR A 257 -7.81 23.24 2.28
N VAL A 258 -6.71 22.48 2.31
CA VAL A 258 -5.46 22.89 2.95
C VAL A 258 -4.74 23.91 2.08
N LYS A 259 -4.59 25.13 2.58
CA LYS A 259 -3.79 26.17 1.95
C LYS A 259 -2.36 26.09 2.44
N ILE A 260 -1.43 25.79 1.53
CA ILE A 260 0.00 25.69 1.87
C ILE A 260 0.54 26.97 2.51
N SER A 261 0.03 28.13 2.09
CA SER A 261 0.41 29.45 2.63
C SER A 261 0.07 29.66 4.11
N GLU A 262 -0.85 28.87 4.67
CA GLU A 262 -1.27 28.95 6.06
C GLU A 262 -0.51 27.94 6.95
N LEU A 263 0.30 27.06 6.35
CA LEU A 263 1.03 26.01 7.07
C LEU A 263 2.25 26.55 7.80
N GLU A 264 2.47 26.05 9.01
CA GLU A 264 3.77 26.08 9.67
C GLU A 264 4.45 24.72 9.47
N VAL A 265 5.65 24.73 8.89
CA VAL A 265 6.41 23.52 8.57
C VAL A 265 7.69 23.54 9.37
N VAL A 266 7.84 22.56 10.26
CA VAL A 266 9.08 22.35 11.02
C VAL A 266 9.92 21.30 10.31
N SER A 267 11.06 21.70 9.74
CA SER A 267 12.03 20.80 9.14
C SER A 267 13.00 20.31 10.21
N VAL A 268 13.07 18.99 10.40
CA VAL A 268 13.99 18.33 11.35
C VAL A 268 15.03 17.57 10.54
N GLU A 269 16.24 18.12 10.40
CA GLU A 269 17.28 17.53 9.54
C GLU A 269 17.99 16.33 10.16
N ASP A 270 18.02 16.29 11.49
CA ASP A 270 18.67 15.26 12.29
C ASP A 270 17.89 15.13 13.60
N ASN A 271 17.77 13.92 14.12
CA ASN A 271 17.07 13.64 15.38
C ASN A 271 18.05 13.32 16.53
N GLY A 272 19.34 13.60 16.33
CA GLY A 272 20.43 13.30 17.25
C GLY A 272 20.72 11.81 17.44
N SER A 273 19.97 10.93 16.78
CA SER A 273 20.01 9.48 17.06
C SER A 273 20.85 8.71 16.04
N GLN A 274 20.84 9.12 14.78
CA GLN A 274 21.61 8.49 13.70
C GLN A 274 22.05 9.53 12.67
N PRO A 275 23.31 9.47 12.17
CA PRO A 275 23.77 10.38 11.13
C PRO A 275 22.94 10.28 9.86
N VAL A 276 22.46 11.42 9.35
CA VAL A 276 21.75 11.49 8.07
C VAL A 276 22.71 11.84 6.94
N SER A 277 22.68 11.04 5.87
CA SER A 277 23.54 11.26 4.70
C SER A 277 23.26 12.61 4.03
N ARG A 278 24.27 13.13 3.31
CA ARG A 278 24.21 14.47 2.72
C ARG A 278 23.09 14.60 1.68
N ASP A 279 22.94 13.59 0.83
CA ASP A 279 21.92 13.52 -0.22
C ASP A 279 20.48 13.56 0.35
N LEU A 280 20.23 12.89 1.48
CA LEU A 280 18.93 12.93 2.15
C LEU A 280 18.64 14.31 2.76
N ARG A 281 19.63 14.93 3.41
CA ARG A 281 19.50 16.31 3.91
C ARG A 281 19.27 17.31 2.78
N GLU A 282 19.96 17.17 1.65
CA GLU A 282 19.74 18.01 0.47
C GLU A 282 18.34 17.81 -0.14
N ALA A 283 17.84 16.57 -0.22
CA ALA A 283 16.48 16.29 -0.68
C ALA A 283 15.43 16.93 0.23
N GLN A 284 15.60 16.82 1.56
CA GLN A 284 14.72 17.47 2.53
C GLN A 284 14.74 19.00 2.39
N LYS A 285 15.92 19.62 2.24
CA LYS A 285 16.06 21.06 2.01
C LYS A 285 15.32 21.54 0.76
N LYS A 286 15.34 20.75 -0.32
CA LYS A 286 14.58 21.05 -1.54
C LYS A 286 13.06 21.06 -1.28
N VAL A 287 12.55 20.12 -0.47
CA VAL A 287 11.13 20.08 -0.09
C VAL A 287 10.76 21.28 0.79
N ALA A 288 11.59 21.60 1.78
CA ALA A 288 11.41 22.77 2.63
C ALA A 288 11.38 24.07 1.82
N ALA A 289 12.33 24.25 0.90
CA ALA A 289 12.38 25.41 0.00
C ALA A 289 11.17 25.47 -0.94
N TYR A 290 10.72 24.32 -1.47
CA TYR A 290 9.52 24.26 -2.31
C TYR A 290 8.27 24.72 -1.53
N LEU A 291 8.08 24.24 -0.30
CA LEU A 291 6.94 24.64 0.54
C LEU A 291 7.00 26.13 0.92
N ALA A 292 8.19 26.65 1.25
CA ALA A 292 8.39 28.08 1.48
C ALA A 292 8.03 28.91 0.24
N GLY A 293 8.46 28.48 -0.95
CA GLY A 293 8.09 29.12 -2.23
C GLY A 293 6.59 29.05 -2.56
N LYS A 294 5.83 28.17 -1.89
CA LYS A 294 4.36 28.10 -1.94
C LYS A 294 3.68 28.89 -0.81
N GLY A 295 4.44 29.63 -0.01
CA GLY A 295 3.96 30.52 1.06
C GLY A 295 3.95 29.92 2.46
N ALA A 296 4.39 28.66 2.66
CA ALA A 296 4.44 28.07 3.99
C ALA A 296 5.49 28.77 4.89
N ARG A 297 5.20 28.88 6.18
CA ARG A 297 6.19 29.34 7.18
C ARG A 297 7.08 28.18 7.57
N VAL A 298 8.28 28.12 7.00
CA VAL A 298 9.23 27.02 7.23
C VAL A 298 10.27 27.43 8.26
N ARG A 299 10.45 26.61 9.31
CA ARG A 299 11.55 26.75 10.29
C ARG A 299 12.30 25.43 10.45
N THR A 300 13.59 25.51 10.72
CA THR A 300 14.42 24.34 11.02
C THR A 300 14.52 24.16 12.53
N ALA A 301 14.18 22.97 13.03
CA ALA A 301 14.47 22.59 14.41
C ALA A 301 15.88 22.01 14.52
N ARG A 302 16.54 22.29 15.65
CA ARG A 302 17.83 21.70 16.03
C ARG A 302 17.61 20.47 16.89
#